data_AF-A0A7X6ZWE7-F1
#
_entry.id   AF-A0A7X6ZWE7-F1
#
_cell.length_a   1.000
_cell.length_b   1.000
_cell.length_c   1.000
_cell.angle_alpha   90.00
_cell.angle_beta   90.00
_cell.angle_gamma   90.00
#
_symmetry.space_group_name_H-M   'P 1'
#
loop_
_entity.id
_entity.type
_entity.pdbx_description
1 polymer ?
#
loop_
_entity_poly.entity_id
_entity_poly.type
_entity_poly.pdbx_seq_one_letter_code
_entity_poly.pdbx_strand_id
1 'polypeptide(L)'
;MKKKVIILCCVIITVLLALIVKDVFFTPLVINVKSVEISKPKLSLASYGVQTDNISMENTNVAVVSLEIYNPSLLKQYSLVDIKVYEKGNEEIILGNIIDMGGESGLVGTIKPSSTRSCNNVTLLLSNKDENYLLQEIAKIKFVATGIIFGKRQIISMPFSLSIN
;
A
#
# COMPACT_ATOMS: atom_id res chain seq x y z
N MET A 1 39.67 -19.30 32.94
CA MET A 1 39.28 -18.01 32.30
C MET A 1 38.84 -18.16 30.85
N LYS A 2 39.55 -18.91 29.98
CA LYS A 2 39.21 -19.06 28.55
C LYS A 2 37.75 -19.49 28.25
N LYS A 3 37.18 -20.46 28.98
CA LYS A 3 35.77 -20.88 28.81
C LYS A 3 34.75 -19.76 29.07
N LYS A 4 34.99 -18.90 30.07
CA LYS A 4 34.09 -17.77 30.37
C LYS A 4 34.12 -16.70 29.27
N VAL A 5 35.28 -16.49 28.66
CA VAL A 5 35.46 -15.56 27.53
C VAL A 5 34.73 -16.06 26.28
N ILE A 6 34.81 -17.35 25.97
CA ILE A 6 34.10 -17.95 24.82
C ILE A 6 32.59 -17.79 24.97
N ILE A 7 32.05 -18.09 26.15
CA ILE A 7 30.61 -17.95 26.43
C ILE A 7 30.18 -16.49 26.26
N LEU A 8 30.96 -15.53 26.79
CA LEU A 8 30.66 -14.11 26.65
C LEU A 8 30.67 -13.65 25.19
N CYS A 9 31.65 -14.08 24.39
CA CYS A 9 31.68 -13.79 22.95
C CYS A 9 30.47 -14.39 22.22
N CYS A 10 30.08 -15.64 22.53
CA CYS A 10 28.88 -16.24 21.94
C CYS A 10 27.64 -15.41 22.24
N VAL A 11 27.45 -14.97 23.49
CA VAL A 11 26.31 -14.13 23.88
C VAL A 11 26.30 -12.82 23.09
N ILE A 12 27.44 -12.13 22.96
CA ILE A 12 27.54 -10.88 22.21
C ILE A 12 27.17 -11.09 20.74
N ILE A 13 27.70 -12.14 20.11
CA ILE A 13 27.39 -12.47 18.71
C ILE A 13 25.90 -12.78 18.53
N THR A 14 25.29 -13.54 19.45
CA THR A 14 23.84 -13.84 19.41
C THR A 14 23.00 -12.57 19.55
N VAL A 15 23.37 -11.64 20.45
CA VAL A 15 22.67 -10.36 20.62
C VAL A 15 22.79 -9.50 19.37
N LEU A 16 23.99 -9.41 18.77
CA LEU A 16 24.20 -8.67 17.52
C LEU A 16 23.39 -9.26 16.36
N LEU A 17 23.39 -10.58 16.19
CA LEU A 17 22.56 -11.26 15.20
C LEU A 17 21.07 -10.99 15.42
N ALA A 18 20.60 -11.02 16.67
CA ALA A 18 19.21 -10.72 16.98
C ALA A 18 18.82 -9.28 16.63
N LEU A 19 19.72 -8.30 16.84
CA LEU A 19 19.50 -6.90 16.46
C LEU A 19 19.48 -6.72 14.94
N ILE A 20 20.39 -7.35 14.19
CA ILE A 20 20.42 -7.30 12.72
C ILE A 20 19.15 -7.93 12.14
N VAL A 21 18.74 -9.08 12.66
CA VAL A 21 17.48 -9.73 12.28
C VAL A 21 16.31 -8.79 12.61
N LYS A 22 16.31 -8.13 13.77
CA LYS A 22 15.24 -7.18 14.12
C LYS A 22 15.15 -6.02 13.11
N ASP A 23 16.27 -5.39 12.77
CA ASP A 23 16.26 -4.24 11.86
C ASP A 23 15.90 -4.63 10.43
N VAL A 24 16.39 -5.78 9.95
CA VAL A 24 16.10 -6.28 8.59
C VAL A 24 14.67 -6.81 8.47
N PHE A 25 14.11 -7.44 9.50
CA PHE A 25 12.78 -8.07 9.40
C PHE A 25 11.62 -7.21 9.93
N PHE A 26 11.87 -6.19 10.75
CA PHE A 26 10.79 -5.44 11.41
C PHE A 26 10.79 -3.94 11.13
N THR A 27 11.66 -3.42 10.26
CA THR A 27 11.54 -2.03 9.82
C THR A 27 10.31 -1.90 8.93
N PRO A 28 9.25 -1.19 9.36
CA PRO A 28 8.06 -1.03 8.52
C PRO A 28 8.41 -0.18 7.30
N LEU A 29 7.86 -0.57 6.16
CA LEU A 29 7.81 0.24 4.96
C LEU A 29 7.10 1.56 5.27
N VAL A 30 7.79 2.67 5.01
CA VAL A 30 7.23 4.01 5.18
C VAL A 30 6.63 4.44 3.83
N ILE A 31 5.35 4.76 3.84
CA ILE A 31 4.59 5.17 2.67
C ILE A 31 3.95 6.51 2.95
N ASN A 32 4.19 7.47 2.06
CA ASN A 32 3.58 8.79 2.08
C ASN A 32 2.61 8.93 0.91
N VAL A 33 1.63 9.82 1.06
CA VAL A 33 0.71 10.18 -0.02
C VAL A 33 1.26 11.42 -0.68
N LYS A 34 1.57 11.33 -1.97
CA LYS A 34 2.13 12.42 -2.76
C LYS A 34 1.06 13.31 -3.35
N SER A 35 0.00 12.72 -3.90
CA SER A 35 -1.13 13.45 -4.46
C SER A 35 -2.39 12.59 -4.48
N VAL A 36 -3.54 13.25 -4.53
CA VAL A 36 -4.84 12.65 -4.80
C VAL A 36 -5.46 13.43 -5.95
N GLU A 37 -5.79 12.75 -7.04
CA GLU A 37 -6.38 13.35 -8.23
C GLU A 37 -7.76 12.73 -8.47
N ILE A 38 -8.80 13.55 -8.55
CA ILE A 38 -10.13 13.07 -8.94
C ILE A 38 -10.31 13.28 -10.43
N SER A 39 -10.75 12.24 -11.12
CA SER A 39 -10.95 12.24 -12.57
C SER A 39 -12.14 11.37 -12.95
N LYS A 40 -12.55 11.44 -14.22
CA LYS A 40 -13.53 10.50 -14.77
C LYS A 40 -12.85 9.17 -15.16
N PRO A 41 -13.56 8.04 -15.02
CA PRO A 41 -13.04 6.74 -15.44
C PRO A 41 -12.67 6.76 -16.92
N LYS A 42 -11.45 6.35 -17.23
CA LYS A 42 -10.90 6.28 -18.61
C LYS A 42 -11.18 4.93 -19.27
N LEU A 43 -11.57 3.92 -18.47
CA LEU A 43 -11.88 2.55 -18.88
C LEU A 43 -13.27 2.15 -18.38
N SER A 44 -13.77 1.01 -18.83
CA SER A 44 -15.04 0.45 -18.30
C SER A 44 -14.97 0.19 -16.79
N LEU A 45 -16.09 0.31 -16.07
CA LEU A 45 -16.14 0.03 -14.62
C LEU A 45 -15.73 -1.41 -14.27
N ALA A 46 -15.97 -2.36 -15.18
CA ALA A 46 -15.51 -3.74 -15.04
C ALA A 46 -13.97 -3.84 -14.97
N SER A 47 -13.24 -2.96 -15.66
CA SER A 47 -11.78 -2.88 -15.58
C SER A 47 -11.28 -2.46 -14.19
N TYR A 48 -12.14 -1.80 -13.41
CA TYR A 48 -11.91 -1.44 -12.01
C TYR A 48 -12.51 -2.46 -11.04
N GLY A 49 -12.89 -3.65 -11.51
CA GLY A 49 -13.43 -4.73 -10.68
C GLY A 49 -14.82 -4.46 -10.10
N VAL A 50 -15.57 -3.49 -10.64
CA VAL A 50 -16.94 -3.23 -10.23
C VAL A 50 -17.89 -4.01 -11.15
N GLN A 51 -18.66 -4.92 -10.55
CA GLN A 51 -19.59 -5.82 -11.24
C GLN A 51 -21.06 -5.36 -11.15
N THR A 52 -21.31 -4.07 -10.88
CA THR A 52 -22.68 -3.59 -10.67
C THR A 52 -23.26 -2.99 -11.94
N ASP A 53 -24.39 -3.56 -12.41
CA ASP A 53 -25.11 -3.11 -13.60
C ASP A 53 -25.77 -1.71 -13.46
N ASN A 54 -25.84 -1.18 -12.25
CA ASN A 54 -26.63 0.02 -11.91
C ASN A 54 -25.81 1.32 -11.79
N ILE A 55 -24.52 1.31 -12.12
CA ILE A 55 -23.66 2.51 -12.00
C ILE A 55 -23.23 2.95 -13.39
N SER A 56 -23.65 4.15 -13.81
CA SER A 56 -23.21 4.72 -15.09
C SER A 56 -21.83 5.35 -14.98
N MET A 57 -21.00 5.18 -16.03
CA MET A 57 -19.66 5.77 -16.11
C MET A 57 -19.67 7.30 -16.01
N GLU A 58 -20.66 7.96 -16.60
CA GLU A 58 -20.77 9.43 -16.62
C GLU A 58 -20.89 10.02 -15.20
N ASN A 59 -21.54 9.27 -14.32
CA ASN A 59 -21.84 9.62 -12.94
C ASN A 59 -20.80 9.07 -11.95
N THR A 60 -19.74 8.42 -12.43
CA THR A 60 -18.73 7.85 -11.54
C THR A 60 -17.49 8.74 -11.54
N ASN A 61 -16.94 8.97 -10.34
CA ASN A 61 -15.66 9.62 -10.17
C ASN A 61 -14.62 8.57 -9.75
N VAL A 62 -13.37 8.82 -10.10
CA VAL A 62 -12.21 7.98 -9.77
C VAL A 62 -11.20 8.84 -9.05
N ALA A 63 -10.80 8.47 -7.84
CA ALA A 63 -9.62 9.05 -7.21
C ALA A 63 -8.39 8.21 -7.54
N VAL A 64 -7.36 8.85 -8.07
CA VAL A 64 -6.02 8.27 -8.22
C VAL A 64 -5.14 8.86 -7.12
N VAL A 65 -4.69 7.99 -6.22
CA VAL A 65 -3.80 8.33 -5.11
C VAL A 65 -2.37 7.95 -5.49
N SER A 66 -1.49 8.93 -5.63
CA SER A 66 -0.07 8.68 -5.82
C SER A 66 0.60 8.48 -4.47
N LEU A 67 1.23 7.32 -4.27
CA LEU A 67 1.97 6.95 -3.08
C LEU A 67 3.47 7.01 -3.32
N GLU A 68 4.20 7.56 -2.38
CA GLU A 68 5.66 7.58 -2.35
C GLU A 68 6.18 6.64 -1.27
N ILE A 69 7.16 5.80 -1.62
CA ILE A 69 7.76 4.83 -0.72
C ILE A 69 9.12 5.34 -0.31
N TYR A 70 9.27 5.64 0.98
CA TYR A 70 10.54 6.05 1.54
C TYR A 70 11.43 4.82 1.76
N ASN A 71 12.68 4.89 1.31
CA ASN A 71 13.63 3.77 1.27
C ASN A 71 13.18 2.60 0.37
N PRO A 72 13.10 2.78 -0.96
CA PRO A 72 12.71 1.71 -1.89
C PRO A 72 13.64 0.49 -1.85
N SER A 73 14.84 0.60 -1.29
CA SER A 73 15.73 -0.53 -1.03
C SER A 73 15.11 -1.60 -0.12
N LEU A 74 14.22 -1.22 0.82
CA LEU A 74 13.48 -2.14 1.68
C LEU A 74 12.46 -2.98 0.90
N LEU A 75 11.94 -2.49 -0.23
CA LEU A 75 11.00 -3.24 -1.06
C LEU A 75 11.56 -4.59 -1.51
N LYS A 76 12.89 -4.65 -1.73
CA LYS A 76 13.60 -5.87 -2.17
C LYS A 76 13.55 -7.01 -1.16
N GLN A 77 13.21 -6.73 0.11
CA GLN A 77 13.08 -7.76 1.15
C GLN A 77 11.77 -8.56 1.02
N TYR A 78 10.80 -8.02 0.30
CA TYR A 78 9.48 -8.63 0.10
C TYR A 78 9.43 -9.26 -1.30
N SER A 79 8.67 -10.34 -1.48
CA SER A 79 8.44 -10.91 -2.83
C SER A 79 7.25 -10.27 -3.56
N LEU A 80 6.34 -9.66 -2.80
CA LEU A 80 5.18 -8.94 -3.28
C LEU A 80 4.78 -7.91 -2.23
N VAL A 81 4.34 -6.72 -2.64
CA VAL A 81 3.75 -5.72 -1.75
C VAL A 81 2.41 -5.27 -2.34
N ASP A 82 1.34 -5.40 -1.55
CA ASP A 82 -0.01 -4.98 -1.90
C ASP A 82 -0.45 -3.84 -0.98
N ILE A 83 -1.05 -2.78 -1.52
CA ILE A 83 -1.77 -1.78 -0.72
C ILE A 83 -3.21 -2.23 -0.53
N LYS A 84 -3.68 -2.21 0.71
CA LYS A 84 -5.05 -2.62 1.08
C LYS A 84 -5.72 -1.53 1.90
N VAL A 85 -7.05 -1.50 1.82
CA VAL A 85 -7.87 -0.75 2.76
C VAL A 85 -7.84 -1.48 4.10
N TYR A 86 -7.36 -0.76 5.12
CA TYR A 86 -7.26 -1.24 6.50
C TYR A 86 -8.53 -0.91 7.28
N GLU A 87 -9.04 0.30 7.11
CA GLU A 87 -10.26 0.78 7.76
C GLU A 87 -11.09 1.53 6.72
N LYS A 88 -12.31 1.05 6.46
CA LYS A 88 -13.28 1.79 5.66
C LYS A 88 -13.88 2.87 6.54
N GLY A 89 -13.97 4.10 6.03
CA GLY A 89 -14.80 5.14 6.63
C GLY A 89 -16.27 4.78 6.48
N ASN A 90 -16.89 5.19 5.37
CA ASN A 90 -18.29 4.93 5.07
C ASN A 90 -18.48 3.69 4.16
N GLU A 91 -19.49 2.87 4.42
CA GLU A 91 -19.83 1.66 3.65
C GLU A 91 -20.37 1.97 2.25
N GLU A 92 -20.89 3.19 2.01
CA GLU A 92 -21.43 3.62 0.71
C GLU A 92 -20.33 3.86 -0.35
N ILE A 93 -19.06 3.89 0.06
CA ILE A 93 -17.94 4.04 -0.88
C ILE A 93 -17.67 2.68 -1.52
N ILE A 94 -18.03 2.57 -2.80
CA ILE A 94 -17.75 1.40 -3.62
C ILE A 94 -16.28 1.41 -4.00
N LEU A 95 -15.46 0.81 -3.16
CA LEU A 95 -14.03 0.62 -3.41
C LEU A 95 -13.85 -0.30 -4.61
N GLY A 96 -13.60 0.32 -5.76
CA GLY A 96 -13.09 -0.35 -6.95
C GLY A 96 -11.74 -1.00 -6.66
N ASN A 97 -11.45 -2.10 -7.35
CA ASN A 97 -10.12 -2.69 -7.34
C ASN A 97 -9.08 -1.66 -7.78
N ILE A 98 -8.02 -1.59 -7.00
CA ILE A 98 -6.87 -0.72 -7.17
C ILE A 98 -6.22 -1.01 -8.53
N ILE A 99 -6.34 -0.08 -9.48
CA ILE A 99 -5.68 -0.17 -10.80
C ILE A 99 -4.32 0.54 -10.73
N ASP A 100 -3.27 -0.21 -11.07
CA ASP A 100 -1.94 0.30 -11.41
C ASP A 100 -1.97 0.97 -12.79
N MET A 101 -1.66 2.27 -12.86
CA MET A 101 -1.45 2.99 -14.13
C MET A 101 0.04 3.17 -14.46
N GLY A 102 0.87 2.18 -14.09
CA GLY A 102 2.31 2.17 -14.34
C GLY A 102 2.91 0.85 -14.85
N GLY A 103 2.15 -0.24 -14.99
CA GLY A 103 2.65 -1.54 -15.44
C GLY A 103 1.57 -2.42 -16.10
N GLU A 104 1.96 -3.20 -17.11
CA GLU A 104 1.14 -3.88 -18.15
C GLU A 104 0.04 -4.88 -17.71
N SER A 105 -0.32 -4.96 -16.43
CA SER A 105 -1.35 -5.92 -15.99
C SER A 105 -2.07 -5.37 -14.76
N GLY A 106 -3.04 -4.49 -15.03
CA GLY A 106 -3.94 -3.98 -14.01
C GLY A 106 -4.65 -5.13 -13.30
N LEU A 107 -4.28 -5.38 -12.06
CA LEU A 107 -5.01 -6.14 -11.05
C LEU A 107 -4.23 -6.01 -9.73
N VAL A 108 -4.82 -5.31 -8.75
CA VAL A 108 -4.25 -5.01 -7.42
C VAL A 108 -3.05 -4.05 -7.51
N GLY A 109 -3.00 -3.04 -6.64
CA GLY A 109 -1.86 -2.13 -6.47
C GLY A 109 -0.65 -2.89 -5.95
N THR A 110 -0.04 -3.66 -6.84
CA THR A 110 0.99 -4.64 -6.58
C THR A 110 2.32 -4.02 -6.96
N ILE A 111 3.09 -3.64 -5.95
CA ILE A 111 4.41 -3.08 -6.17
C ILE A 111 5.36 -4.24 -6.34
N LYS A 112 5.89 -4.43 -7.55
CA LYS A 112 6.94 -5.42 -7.79
C LYS A 112 8.21 -4.99 -7.02
N PRO A 113 8.78 -5.85 -6.18
CA PRO A 113 10.02 -5.57 -5.44
C PRO A 113 11.23 -5.21 -6.31
N SER A 114 11.21 -5.65 -7.58
CA SER A 114 12.23 -5.31 -8.57
C SER A 114 12.07 -3.90 -9.16
N SER A 115 10.98 -3.20 -8.86
CA SER A 115 10.75 -1.83 -9.33
C SER A 115 11.71 -0.86 -8.63
N THR A 116 12.40 -0.03 -9.41
CA THR A 116 13.21 1.10 -8.91
C THR A 116 12.37 2.35 -8.67
N ARG A 117 11.06 2.31 -8.97
CA ARG A 117 10.17 3.47 -8.83
C ARG A 117 9.91 3.77 -7.35
N SER A 118 10.09 5.02 -6.97
CA SER A 118 9.71 5.53 -5.65
C SER A 118 8.22 5.83 -5.53
N CYS A 119 7.49 5.93 -6.64
CA CYS A 119 6.07 6.30 -6.66
C CYS A 119 5.21 5.21 -7.32
N ASN A 120 4.03 4.96 -6.76
CA ASN A 120 3.01 4.03 -7.29
C ASN A 120 1.61 4.62 -7.13
N ASN A 121 0.67 4.27 -8.00
CA ASN A 121 -0.69 4.83 -7.97
C ASN A 121 -1.70 3.81 -7.45
N VAL A 122 -2.59 4.26 -6.58
CA VAL A 122 -3.73 3.51 -6.05
C VAL A 122 -5.00 4.17 -6.55
N THR A 123 -5.80 3.43 -7.31
CA THR A 123 -7.05 3.95 -7.87
C THR A 123 -8.26 3.50 -7.04
N LEU A 124 -9.10 4.45 -6.62
CA LEU A 124 -10.33 4.23 -5.88
C LEU A 124 -11.52 4.66 -6.75
N LEU A 125 -12.55 3.82 -6.85
CA LEU A 125 -13.81 4.23 -7.43
C LEU A 125 -14.70 4.92 -6.38
N LEU A 126 -15.41 5.94 -6.84
CA LEU A 126 -16.17 6.84 -5.98
C LEU A 126 -17.54 7.06 -6.58
N SER A 127 -18.54 7.05 -5.70
CA SER A 127 -19.95 7.22 -6.07
C SER A 127 -20.23 8.58 -6.73
N ASN A 128 -21.45 8.72 -7.28
CA ASN A 128 -21.98 9.93 -7.94
C ASN A 128 -22.25 11.08 -6.97
N LYS A 129 -21.24 11.47 -6.20
CA LYS A 129 -21.27 12.56 -5.23
C LYS A 129 -20.32 13.66 -5.68
N ASP A 130 -20.48 14.84 -5.09
CA ASP A 130 -19.61 15.97 -5.37
C ASP A 130 -18.16 15.68 -4.93
N GLU A 131 -17.22 16.30 -5.63
CA GLU A 131 -15.78 16.09 -5.42
C GLU A 131 -15.36 16.36 -3.97
N ASN A 132 -15.91 17.40 -3.35
CA ASN A 132 -15.56 17.78 -1.97
C ASN A 132 -16.02 16.73 -0.96
N TYR A 133 -17.25 16.22 -1.09
CA TYR A 133 -17.73 15.11 -0.28
C TYR A 133 -16.85 13.87 -0.47
N LEU A 134 -16.50 13.55 -1.71
CA LEU A 134 -15.64 12.40 -2.01
C LEU A 134 -14.25 12.55 -1.39
N LEU A 135 -13.61 13.72 -1.47
CA LEU A 135 -12.34 13.99 -0.82
C LEU A 135 -12.43 13.81 0.70
N GLN A 136 -13.46 14.36 1.34
CA GLN A 136 -13.66 14.22 2.79
C GLN A 136 -13.83 12.76 3.21
N GLU A 137 -14.56 11.97 2.43
CA GLU A 137 -14.79 10.56 2.70
C GLU A 137 -13.53 9.71 2.47
N ILE A 138 -12.77 10.03 1.41
CA ILE A 138 -11.50 9.38 1.08
C ILE A 138 -10.43 9.65 2.16
N ALA A 139 -10.39 10.87 2.70
CA ALA A 139 -9.48 11.23 3.79
C ALA A 139 -9.70 10.37 5.06
N LYS A 140 -10.90 9.80 5.25
CA LYS A 140 -11.23 8.91 6.37
C LYS A 140 -10.78 7.46 6.14
N ILE A 141 -10.41 7.09 4.91
CA ILE A 141 -9.96 5.74 4.58
C ILE A 141 -8.51 5.57 5.04
N LYS A 142 -8.27 4.51 5.82
CA LYS A 142 -6.90 4.11 6.17
C LYS A 142 -6.43 2.98 5.28
N PHE A 143 -5.19 3.08 4.85
CA PHE A 143 -4.50 2.10 4.02
C PHE A 143 -3.38 1.44 4.80
N VAL A 144 -3.02 0.22 4.39
CA VAL A 144 -1.86 -0.49 4.89
C VAL A 144 -1.17 -1.24 3.75
N ALA A 145 0.15 -1.31 3.77
CA ALA A 145 0.90 -2.20 2.91
C ALA A 145 1.02 -3.57 3.56
N THR A 146 0.74 -4.60 2.78
CA THR A 146 0.99 -5.99 3.14
C THR A 146 2.06 -6.58 2.23
N GLY A 147 3.02 -7.30 2.79
CA GLY A 147 4.11 -7.94 2.06
C GLY A 147 4.10 -9.45 2.25
N ILE A 148 4.72 -10.19 1.35
CA ILE A 148 5.01 -11.62 1.55
C ILE A 148 6.46 -11.78 2.04
N ILE A 149 6.61 -12.32 3.25
CA ILE A 149 7.90 -12.64 3.88
C ILE A 149 7.87 -14.14 4.22
N PHE A 150 8.84 -14.91 3.72
CA PHE A 150 8.91 -16.37 3.91
C PHE A 150 7.59 -17.11 3.59
N GLY A 151 6.91 -16.72 2.51
CA GLY A 151 5.66 -17.33 2.07
C GLY A 151 4.42 -16.93 2.90
N LYS A 152 4.57 -16.09 3.93
CA LYS A 152 3.45 -15.58 4.73
C LYS A 152 3.17 -14.12 4.41
N ARG A 153 1.89 -13.79 4.25
CA ARG A 153 1.44 -12.40 4.09
C ARG A 153 1.41 -11.71 5.45
N GLN A 154 2.06 -10.56 5.56
CA GLN A 154 2.18 -9.79 6.80
C GLN A 154 1.91 -8.31 6.53
N ILE A 155 1.47 -7.58 7.55
CA ILE A 155 1.42 -6.12 7.52
C ILE A 155 2.85 -5.61 7.62
N ILE A 156 3.25 -4.76 6.69
CA ILE A 156 4.62 -4.26 6.57
C ILE A 156 4.70 -2.74 6.60
N SER A 157 3.58 -2.02 6.71
CA SER A 157 3.58 -0.58 7.01
C SER A 157 2.72 -0.30 8.22
N MET A 158 2.93 0.85 8.84
CA MET A 158 1.89 1.42 9.70
C MET A 158 0.67 1.82 8.83
N PRO A 159 -0.56 1.81 9.40
CA PRO A 159 -1.71 2.37 8.71
C PRO A 159 -1.49 3.86 8.42
N PHE A 160 -1.82 4.30 7.21
CA PHE A 160 -1.71 5.70 6.80
C PHE A 160 -3.03 6.18 6.21
N SER A 161 -3.31 7.48 6.38
CA SER A 161 -4.50 8.14 5.83
C SER A 161 -4.08 9.05 4.68
N LEU A 162 -5.04 9.43 3.85
CA LEU A 162 -4.80 10.36 2.76
C LEU A 162 -4.80 11.78 3.33
N SER A 163 -3.64 12.47 3.30
CA SER A 163 -3.61 13.91 3.58
C SER A 163 -3.97 14.66 2.32
N ILE A 164 -5.15 15.27 2.31
CA ILE A 164 -5.61 16.11 1.23
C ILE A 164 -5.30 17.54 1.65
N ASN A 165 -4.34 18.17 0.95
CA ASN A 165 -4.01 19.59 1.12
C ASN A 165 -4.80 20.44 0.13
#